data_AF-A0A8T0DIV8-F1
#
_entry.id   AF-A0A8T0DIV8-F1
#
_cell.length_a   1.000
_cell.length_b   1.000
_cell.length_c   1.000
_cell.angle_alpha   90.00
_cell.angle_beta   90.00
_cell.angle_gamma   90.00
#
_symmetry.space_group_name_H-M   'P 1'
#
loop_
_entity.id
_entity.type
_entity.pdbx_description
1 polymer ?
#
loop_
_entity_poly.entity_id
_entity_poly.type
_entity_poly.pdbx_seq_one_letter_code
_entity_poly.pdbx_strand_id
1 'polypeptide(L)'
;MDLGGACANGLELPTGGCTSPAATSKNTTCDGSVTVMKQQQDDTTAGAKTSDFYRTADDLPNKFNEPDLFKGYENKPINPMYRTTNSEYGRLRPNVHTMNVVYHTRKRDFTNRYLGCGNYRNHSLNTGMDRKIV
;
A
#
# COMPACT_ATOMS: atom_id res chain seq x y z
N MET A 1 -4.62 -6.42 47.04
CA MET A 1 -3.95 -5.14 47.30
C MET A 1 -4.43 -4.21 46.22
N ASP A 2 -5.31 -3.30 46.61
CA ASP A 2 -5.93 -2.28 45.78
C ASP A 2 -5.17 -0.97 46.05
N LEU A 3 -4.63 -0.33 45.01
CA LEU A 3 -4.24 1.09 45.01
C LEU A 3 -4.26 1.60 43.56
N GLY A 4 -5.25 2.44 43.26
CA GLY A 4 -5.40 3.12 41.98
C GLY A 4 -4.51 4.34 41.78
N GLY A 5 -4.54 4.83 40.53
CA GLY A 5 -4.68 6.24 40.15
C GLY A 5 -3.55 7.23 40.47
N ALA A 6 -2.95 7.78 39.42
CA ALA A 6 -2.59 9.19 39.39
C ALA A 6 -2.64 9.74 37.95
N CYS A 7 -3.60 10.63 37.73
CA CYS A 7 -3.65 11.61 36.66
C CYS A 7 -2.87 12.88 37.07
N ALA A 8 -2.21 13.54 36.12
CA ALA A 8 -1.83 14.95 36.18
C ALA A 8 -1.61 15.45 34.73
N ASN A 9 -2.53 16.27 34.20
CA ASN A 9 -2.43 17.74 33.98
C ASN A 9 -1.37 18.11 32.90
N GLY A 10 -1.61 18.84 31.82
CA GLY A 10 -2.72 19.71 31.39
C GLY A 10 -2.09 20.87 30.60
N LEU A 11 -2.52 21.11 29.37
CA LEU A 11 -2.35 22.37 28.63
C LEU A 11 -3.50 22.48 27.61
N GLU A 12 -4.30 23.54 27.76
CA GLU A 12 -5.54 23.78 27.01
C GLU A 12 -5.30 24.51 25.67
N LEU A 13 -6.11 24.09 24.69
CA LEU A 13 -6.73 24.70 23.49
C LEU A 13 -6.34 26.13 23.01
N PRO A 14 -6.56 26.39 21.70
CA PRO A 14 -7.41 27.52 21.36
C PRO A 14 -8.69 27.11 20.62
N THR A 15 -9.74 27.81 21.04
CA THR A 15 -11.13 27.81 20.61
C THR A 15 -11.31 28.45 19.23
N GLY A 16 -12.08 27.79 18.37
CA GLY A 16 -12.59 28.36 17.12
C GLY A 16 -14.06 27.99 16.98
N GLY A 17 -14.94 28.84 17.48
CA GLY A 17 -16.39 28.67 17.41
C GLY A 17 -16.95 29.07 16.05
N CYS A 18 -17.95 28.32 15.58
CA CYS A 18 -18.93 28.80 14.61
C CYS A 18 -20.32 28.40 15.14
N THR A 19 -21.10 29.35 15.64
CA THR A 19 -22.54 29.22 15.91
C THR A 19 -23.28 29.78 14.69
N SER A 20 -24.14 29.03 13.99
CA SER A 20 -25.62 28.94 14.14
C SER A 20 -26.19 28.53 12.75
N PRO A 21 -27.49 28.19 12.55
CA PRO A 21 -28.58 27.93 13.49
C PRO A 21 -29.25 26.55 13.32
N ALA A 22 -30.18 26.23 14.21
CA ALA A 22 -31.11 25.12 14.09
C ALA A 22 -31.94 25.21 12.80
N ALA A 23 -31.80 24.22 11.92
CA ALA A 23 -32.79 23.91 10.91
C ALA A 23 -33.66 22.75 11.44
N THR A 24 -34.91 23.06 11.74
CA THR A 24 -35.98 22.07 11.93
C THR A 24 -36.15 21.28 10.64
N SER A 25 -35.51 20.12 10.52
CA SER A 25 -35.91 19.11 9.53
C SER A 25 -36.86 18.15 10.21
N LYS A 26 -38.10 18.17 9.72
CA LYS A 26 -39.16 17.23 10.08
C LYS A 26 -38.62 15.80 9.91
N ASN A 27 -38.83 15.01 10.96
CA ASN A 27 -38.72 13.56 10.97
C ASN A 27 -39.44 12.93 9.77
N THR A 28 -38.67 12.55 8.77
CA THR A 28 -39.13 11.59 7.77
C THR A 28 -38.48 10.27 8.13
N THR A 29 -39.29 9.31 8.58
CA THR A 29 -38.90 7.90 8.67
C THR A 29 -38.33 7.48 7.33
N CYS A 30 -37.03 7.19 7.27
CA CYS A 30 -36.44 6.54 6.12
C CYS A 30 -36.32 5.05 6.45
N ASP A 31 -37.15 4.26 5.77
CA ASP A 31 -37.08 2.80 5.78
C ASP A 31 -35.64 2.33 5.59
N GLY A 32 -35.27 1.31 6.37
CA GLY A 32 -33.93 0.73 6.47
C GLY A 32 -33.46 0.00 5.22
N SER A 33 -33.32 0.73 4.12
CA SER A 33 -32.49 0.34 2.99
C SER A 33 -31.48 1.45 2.74
N VAL A 34 -30.45 1.48 3.59
CA VAL A 34 -29.20 2.13 3.20
C VAL A 34 -28.72 1.33 2.00
N THR A 35 -29.05 1.81 0.81
CA THR A 35 -28.43 1.38 -0.43
C THR A 35 -26.96 1.73 -0.26
N VAL A 36 -26.17 0.74 0.19
CA VAL A 36 -24.72 0.81 0.15
C VAL A 36 -24.41 1.19 -1.28
N MET A 37 -23.86 2.40 -1.49
CA MET A 37 -23.38 2.82 -2.80
C MET A 37 -22.44 1.72 -3.26
N LYS A 38 -22.93 0.90 -4.19
CA LYS A 38 -22.19 -0.23 -4.73
C LYS A 38 -20.99 0.43 -5.40
N GLN A 39 -19.82 0.27 -4.81
CA GLN A 39 -18.58 0.81 -5.36
C GLN A 39 -18.52 0.33 -6.81
N GLN A 40 -18.25 1.27 -7.72
CA GLN A 40 -18.12 1.07 -9.16
C GLN A 40 -17.44 -0.28 -9.40
N GLN A 41 -18.24 -1.27 -9.79
CA GLN A 41 -17.73 -2.55 -10.24
C GLN A 41 -17.20 -2.23 -11.63
N ASP A 42 -15.89 -2.00 -11.76
CA ASP A 42 -15.30 -1.87 -13.08
C ASP A 42 -15.71 -3.10 -13.92
N ASP A 43 -16.25 -2.86 -15.11
CA ASP A 43 -16.81 -3.86 -16.05
C ASP A 43 -15.77 -4.85 -16.61
N THR A 44 -14.66 -5.04 -15.91
CA THR A 44 -13.64 -6.04 -16.19
C THR A 44 -14.13 -7.42 -15.75
N THR A 45 -14.31 -8.29 -16.74
CA THR A 45 -14.64 -9.70 -16.57
C THR A 45 -13.66 -10.36 -15.59
N ALA A 46 -14.16 -11.20 -14.68
CA ALA A 46 -13.30 -11.99 -13.80
C ALA A 46 -12.30 -12.81 -14.64
N GLY A 47 -11.00 -12.75 -14.32
CA GLY A 47 -9.93 -13.37 -15.10
C GLY A 47 -9.36 -12.52 -16.23
N ALA A 48 -9.77 -11.26 -16.38
CA ALA A 48 -9.22 -10.34 -17.38
C ALA A 48 -7.70 -10.16 -17.22
N LYS A 49 -6.94 -10.29 -18.30
CA LYS A 49 -5.49 -10.04 -18.30
C LYS A 49 -5.16 -8.64 -18.80
N THR A 50 -4.14 -8.02 -18.24
CA THR A 50 -3.66 -6.70 -18.67
C THR A 50 -3.23 -6.70 -20.14
N SER A 51 -2.66 -7.80 -20.62
CA SER A 51 -2.28 -8.01 -22.03
C SER A 51 -3.44 -7.96 -23.02
N ASP A 52 -4.66 -8.25 -22.58
CA ASP A 52 -5.84 -8.27 -23.46
C ASP A 52 -6.33 -6.85 -23.77
N PHE A 53 -6.07 -5.89 -22.87
CA PHE A 53 -6.50 -4.50 -22.98
C PHE A 53 -5.36 -3.56 -23.39
N TYR A 54 -4.11 -3.90 -23.03
CA TYR A 54 -2.94 -3.06 -23.25
C TYR A 54 -1.77 -3.85 -23.84
N ARG A 55 -0.90 -3.15 -24.57
CA ARG A 55 0.34 -3.72 -25.08
C ARG A 55 1.39 -3.84 -23.97
N THR A 56 1.49 -5.00 -23.34
CA THR A 56 2.47 -5.32 -22.29
C THR A 56 3.86 -5.67 -22.83
N ALA A 57 4.90 -5.47 -22.01
CA ALA A 57 6.24 -5.98 -22.30
C ALA A 57 6.31 -7.51 -22.17
N ASP A 58 7.18 -8.15 -22.96
CA ASP A 58 7.32 -9.62 -22.99
C ASP A 58 7.88 -10.19 -21.67
N ASP A 59 8.68 -9.40 -20.94
CA ASP A 59 9.31 -9.76 -19.66
C ASP A 59 8.52 -9.31 -18.42
N LEU A 60 7.24 -8.93 -18.59
CA LEU A 60 6.38 -8.50 -17.50
C LEU A 60 6.08 -9.68 -16.55
N PRO A 61 6.31 -9.55 -15.23
CA PRO A 61 5.95 -10.61 -14.28
C PRO A 61 4.45 -10.94 -14.34
N ASN A 62 4.12 -12.24 -14.33
CA ASN A 62 2.74 -12.75 -14.44
C ASN A 62 1.75 -12.07 -13.48
N LYS A 63 2.21 -11.71 -12.27
CA LYS A 63 1.38 -11.04 -11.27
C LYS A 63 0.81 -9.69 -11.77
N PHE A 64 1.57 -8.95 -12.58
CA PHE A 64 1.10 -7.68 -13.15
C PHE A 64 0.24 -7.90 -14.40
N ASN A 65 0.40 -9.03 -15.10
CA ASN A 65 -0.47 -9.39 -16.20
C ASN A 65 -1.84 -9.89 -15.73
N GLU A 66 -1.90 -10.55 -14.57
CA GLU A 66 -3.11 -11.18 -14.05
C GLU A 66 -3.51 -10.50 -12.71
N PRO A 67 -4.42 -9.50 -12.74
CA PRO A 67 -4.77 -8.71 -11.56
C PRO A 67 -5.39 -9.53 -10.43
N ASP A 68 -6.06 -10.64 -10.75
CA ASP A 68 -6.68 -11.53 -9.77
C ASP A 68 -5.66 -12.24 -8.85
N LEU A 69 -4.37 -12.24 -9.18
CA LEU A 69 -3.32 -12.76 -8.30
C LEU A 69 -3.07 -11.85 -7.08
N PHE A 70 -3.53 -10.60 -7.10
CA PHE A 70 -3.45 -9.70 -5.95
C PHE A 70 -4.58 -9.98 -4.95
N LYS A 71 -4.25 -10.72 -3.90
CA LYS A 71 -5.18 -11.09 -2.81
C LYS A 71 -5.12 -10.10 -1.65
N GLY A 72 -6.20 -10.04 -0.86
CA GLY A 72 -6.25 -9.28 0.40
C GLY A 72 -6.82 -7.85 0.29
N TYR A 73 -7.29 -7.45 -0.89
CA TYR A 73 -7.91 -6.13 -1.14
C TYR A 73 -9.43 -6.13 -0.97
N GLU A 74 -9.92 -6.93 -0.04
CA GLU A 74 -11.35 -7.11 0.18
C GLU A 74 -11.81 -6.27 1.37
N ASN A 75 -13.05 -5.81 1.30
CA ASN A 75 -13.69 -5.18 2.44
C ASN A 75 -13.80 -6.23 3.56
N LYS A 76 -13.02 -6.04 4.64
CA LYS A 76 -13.32 -6.75 5.89
C LYS A 76 -14.72 -6.33 6.34
N PRO A 77 -15.62 -7.26 6.71
CA PRO A 77 -16.94 -6.90 7.20
C PRO A 77 -16.77 -6.14 8.52
N ILE A 78 -16.94 -4.82 8.45
CA ILE A 78 -16.90 -3.89 9.59
C ILE A 78 -18.26 -3.20 9.62
N ASN A 79 -18.81 -3.01 10.82
CA ASN A 79 -20.03 -2.24 10.99
C ASN A 79 -19.82 -0.83 10.40
N PRO A 80 -20.69 -0.36 9.48
CA PRO A 80 -20.58 0.96 8.87
C PRO A 80 -20.44 2.10 9.88
N MET A 81 -21.02 1.98 11.07
CA MET A 81 -20.92 2.96 12.16
C MET A 81 -19.48 3.13 12.70
N TYR A 82 -18.66 2.08 12.62
CA TYR A 82 -17.27 2.09 13.10
C TYR A 82 -16.25 2.13 11.95
N ARG A 83 -16.70 2.41 10.72
CA ARG A 83 -15.79 2.55 9.58
C ARG A 83 -15.03 3.87 9.69
N THR A 84 -13.72 3.78 9.70
CA THR A 84 -12.84 4.96 9.71
C THR A 84 -12.39 5.31 8.30
N THR A 85 -11.84 6.52 8.12
CA THR A 85 -11.20 6.93 6.86
C THR A 85 -10.01 6.04 6.50
N ASN A 86 -9.29 5.53 7.50
CA ASN A 86 -8.17 4.62 7.27
C ASN A 86 -8.63 3.27 6.71
N SER A 87 -9.87 2.85 7.00
CA SER A 87 -10.48 1.64 6.44
C SER A 87 -10.78 1.75 4.94
N GLU A 88 -10.68 2.96 4.36
CA GLU A 88 -10.81 3.16 2.91
C GLU A 88 -9.54 2.78 2.16
N TYR A 89 -8.37 2.92 2.80
CA TYR A 89 -7.10 2.53 2.20
C TYR A 89 -7.01 1.02 2.02
N GLY A 90 -6.54 0.57 0.85
CA GLY A 90 -6.39 -0.86 0.53
C GLY A 90 -7.71 -1.61 0.30
N ARG A 91 -8.85 -0.90 0.30
CA ARG A 91 -10.19 -1.48 0.15
C ARG A 91 -10.52 -1.93 -1.27
N LEU A 92 -9.90 -1.31 -2.27
CA LEU A 92 -10.13 -1.60 -3.68
C LEU A 92 -9.05 -2.53 -4.20
N ARG A 93 -9.47 -3.59 -4.89
CA ARG A 93 -8.55 -4.48 -5.58
C ARG A 93 -7.96 -3.82 -6.83
N PRO A 94 -6.70 -4.10 -7.18
CA PRO A 94 -6.13 -3.70 -8.45
C PRO A 94 -6.94 -4.24 -9.64
N ASN A 95 -6.99 -3.45 -10.71
CA ASN A 95 -7.62 -3.78 -12.00
C ASN A 95 -6.59 -3.71 -13.14
N VAL A 96 -6.91 -4.25 -14.32
CA VAL A 96 -6.12 -4.18 -15.57
C VAL A 96 -5.71 -2.75 -15.92
N HIS A 97 -6.57 -1.76 -15.62
CA HIS A 97 -6.30 -0.34 -15.88
C HIS A 97 -5.34 0.30 -14.86
N THR A 98 -5.16 -0.32 -13.70
CA THR A 98 -4.23 0.12 -12.65
C THR A 98 -2.91 -0.65 -12.68
N MET A 99 -2.85 -1.76 -13.42
CA MET A 99 -1.66 -2.59 -13.52
C MET A 99 -0.59 -1.97 -14.41
N ASN A 100 0.67 -2.25 -14.05
CA ASN A 100 1.81 -1.79 -14.82
C ASN A 100 1.94 -2.57 -16.13
N VAL A 101 2.14 -1.85 -17.22
CA VAL A 101 2.36 -2.43 -18.56
C VAL A 101 3.83 -2.86 -18.75
N VAL A 102 4.75 -2.23 -18.02
CA VAL A 102 6.20 -2.50 -18.04
C VAL A 102 6.72 -2.48 -16.60
N TYR A 103 7.65 -3.39 -16.28
CA TYR A 103 8.28 -3.45 -14.96
C TYR A 103 9.78 -3.71 -15.05
N HIS A 104 10.59 -2.69 -14.76
CA HIS A 104 12.05 -2.80 -14.76
C HIS A 104 12.56 -3.20 -13.37
N THR A 105 12.68 -4.50 -13.13
CA THR A 105 13.29 -4.99 -11.88
C THR A 105 14.81 -4.80 -11.88
N ARG A 106 15.35 -4.39 -10.74
CA ARG A 106 16.80 -4.39 -10.52
C ARG A 106 17.22 -5.76 -10.01
N LYS A 107 17.84 -6.57 -10.86
CA LYS A 107 18.43 -7.86 -10.45
C LYS A 107 19.56 -7.62 -9.45
N ARG A 108 19.47 -8.25 -8.28
CA ARG A 108 20.47 -8.15 -7.19
C ARG A 108 21.28 -9.42 -7.02
N ASP A 109 21.20 -10.36 -7.96
CA ASP A 109 21.80 -11.69 -7.83
C ASP A 109 23.32 -11.63 -7.64
N PHE A 110 24.00 -10.77 -8.41
CA PHE A 110 25.43 -10.51 -8.25
C PHE A 110 25.74 -9.96 -6.86
N THR A 111 25.08 -8.87 -6.46
CA THR A 111 25.33 -8.25 -5.16
C THR A 111 25.04 -9.21 -4.03
N ASN A 112 23.92 -9.94 -4.05
CA ASN A 112 23.56 -10.90 -3.01
C ASN A 112 24.58 -12.03 -2.89
N ARG A 113 25.14 -12.49 -4.02
CA ARG A 113 26.21 -13.51 -4.03
C ARG A 113 27.46 -13.04 -3.29
N TYR A 114 27.87 -11.79 -3.50
CA TYR A 114 29.12 -11.25 -2.91
C TYR A 114 28.92 -10.52 -1.58
N LEU A 115 27.68 -10.15 -1.23
CA LEU A 115 27.36 -9.44 0.01
C LEU A 115 27.78 -10.26 1.24
N GLY A 116 27.63 -11.58 1.17
CA GLY A 116 28.04 -12.49 2.26
C GLY A 116 29.55 -12.63 2.45
N CYS A 117 30.36 -12.29 1.44
CA CYS A 117 31.82 -12.40 1.51
C CYS A 117 32.46 -11.31 2.38
N GLY A 118 31.69 -10.29 2.79
CA GLY A 118 32.17 -9.19 3.63
C GLY A 118 33.15 -8.25 2.91
N ASN A 119 33.84 -7.44 3.70
CA ASN A 119 34.79 -6.46 3.17
C ASN A 119 36.06 -7.14 2.66
N TYR A 120 36.49 -6.78 1.46
CA TYR A 120 37.73 -7.28 0.88
C TYR A 120 38.94 -6.98 1.78
N ARG A 121 39.84 -7.97 1.89
CA ARG A 121 41.14 -7.84 2.56
C ARG A 121 42.23 -8.39 1.64
N ASN A 122 43.33 -7.64 1.52
CA ASN A 122 44.50 -8.10 0.79
C ASN A 122 45.39 -8.94 1.73
N HIS A 123 45.61 -10.20 1.35
CA HIS A 123 46.51 -11.14 2.04
C HIS A 123 47.71 -11.58 1.17
N SER A 124 47.98 -10.88 0.07
CA SER A 124 49.12 -11.17 -0.80
C SER A 124 50.43 -10.55 -0.31
N LEU A 125 51.55 -11.13 -0.73
CA LEU A 125 52.89 -10.59 -0.49
C LEU A 125 53.28 -9.63 -1.63
N ASN A 126 53.97 -8.55 -1.29
CA ASN A 126 54.55 -7.64 -2.27
C ASN A 126 55.75 -8.31 -2.96
N THR A 127 55.52 -8.87 -4.14
CA THR A 127 56.52 -9.59 -4.95
C THR A 127 56.92 -8.84 -6.22
N GLY A 128 56.43 -7.60 -6.38
CA GLY A 128 56.83 -6.74 -7.49
C GLY A 128 58.32 -6.44 -7.42
N MET A 129 59.06 -6.81 -8.47
CA MET A 129 60.46 -6.39 -8.64
C MET A 129 60.50 -4.92 -9.06
N ASP A 130 61.43 -4.16 -8.48
CA ASP A 130 61.58 -2.75 -8.82
C ASP A 130 61.89 -2.58 -10.30
N ARG A 131 61.03 -1.81 -10.98
CA ARG A 131 61.20 -1.47 -12.38
C ARG A 131 62.13 -0.28 -12.47
N LYS A 132 63.23 -0.44 -13.20
CA LYS A 132 64.14 0.67 -13.49
C LYS A 132 63.46 1.59 -14.49
N ILE A 133 63.41 2.88 -14.17
CA ILE A 133 62.80 3.91 -15.01
C ILE A 133 63.73 4.34 -16.16
N VAL A 134 64.99 3.86 -16.17
CA VAL A 134 66.01 4.14 -17.18
C VAL A 134 66.57 2.85 -17.73
#